data_AF-A0A434CQW3-F1
#
_entry.id   AF-A0A434CQW3-F1
#
_cell.length_a   1.000
_cell.length_b   1.000
_cell.length_c   1.000
_cell.angle_alpha   90.00
_cell.angle_beta   90.00
_cell.angle_gamma   90.00
#
_symmetry.space_group_name_H-M   'P 1'
#
loop_
_entity.id
_entity.type
_entity.pdbx_description
1 polymer ?
#
loop_
_entity_poly.entity_id
_entity_poly.type
_entity_poly.pdbx_seq_one_letter_code
_entity_poly.pdbx_strand_id
1 'polypeptide(L)' 'AMADIAGRTGFSSAAAFSRAFSRAFGEAPVRLRQR' A
#
# COMPACT_ATOMS: atom_id res chain seq x y z
N ALA A 1 5.14 -8.90 -3.26
CA ALA A 1 5.32 -7.50 -3.70
C ALA A 1 4.16 -6.62 -3.22
N MET A 2 4.22 -5.29 -3.38
CA MET A 2 3.08 -4.40 -3.05
C MET A 2 1.82 -4.74 -3.86
N ALA A 3 1.98 -5.24 -5.08
CA ALA A 3 0.87 -5.72 -5.91
C ALA A 3 0.11 -6.90 -5.25
N ASP A 4 0.83 -7.86 -4.65
CA ASP A 4 0.18 -8.99 -3.97
C ASP A 4 -0.59 -8.55 -2.71
N ILE A 5 -0.03 -7.60 -1.94
CA ILE A 5 -0.70 -7.05 -0.76
C ILE A 5 -1.95 -6.27 -1.19
N ALA A 6 -1.85 -5.47 -2.25
CA ALA A 6 -2.98 -4.78 -2.83
C ALA A 6 -4.09 -5.75 -3.26
N GLY A 7 -3.75 -6.82 -3.98
CA GLY A 7 -4.72 -7.84 -4.40
C GLY A 7 -5.41 -8.52 -3.21
N ARG A 8 -4.66 -8.87 -2.16
CA ARG A 8 -5.21 -9.49 -0.94
C ARG A 8 -6.10 -8.57 -0.10
N THR A 9 -5.99 -7.26 -0.30
CA THR A 9 -6.75 -6.24 0.44
C THR A 9 -7.88 -5.63 -0.40
N GLY A 10 -8.15 -6.18 -1.60
CA GLY A 10 -9.25 -5.76 -2.47
C GLY A 10 -8.92 -4.59 -3.39
N PHE A 11 -7.64 -4.21 -3.53
CA PHE A 11 -7.23 -3.17 -4.47
C PHE A 11 -6.86 -3.75 -5.83
N SER A 12 -7.31 -3.06 -6.89
CA SER A 12 -7.00 -3.40 -8.28
C SER A 12 -5.55 -3.08 -8.69
N SER A 13 -4.80 -2.32 -7.87
CA SER A 13 -3.40 -1.99 -8.15
C SER A 13 -2.60 -1.62 -6.90
N ALA A 14 -1.29 -1.85 -6.96
CA ALA A 14 -0.33 -1.43 -5.94
C ALA A 14 -0.35 0.09 -5.70
N ALA A 15 -0.57 0.89 -6.74
CA ALA A 15 -0.63 2.34 -6.65
C ALA A 15 -1.89 2.82 -5.93
N ALA A 16 -3.06 2.18 -6.18
CA ALA A 16 -4.29 2.48 -5.47
C ALA A 16 -4.16 2.18 -3.98
N PHE A 17 -3.63 0.99 -3.65
CA PHE A 17 -3.31 0.62 -2.26
C PHE A 17 -2.38 1.64 -1.61
N SER A 18 -1.26 1.98 -2.26
CA SER A 18 -0.26 2.90 -1.69
C SER A 18 -0.83 4.28 -1.41
N ARG A 19 -1.66 4.82 -2.31
CA ARG A 19 -2.33 6.12 -2.09
C ARG A 19 -3.33 6.05 -0.93
N ALA A 20 -4.14 5.00 -0.86
CA ALA A 20 -5.10 4.82 0.23
C ALA A 20 -4.39 4.66 1.58
N PHE A 21 -3.31 3.87 1.61
CA PHE A 21 -2.48 3.68 2.79
C PHE A 21 -1.86 5.00 3.25
N SER A 22 -1.22 5.76 2.36
CA SER A 22 -0.65 7.07 2.73
C SER A 22 -1.69 8.05 3.24
N ARG A 23 -2.92 8.03 2.71
CA ARG A 23 -4.02 8.88 3.21
C ARG A 23 -4.48 8.46 4.61
N ALA A 24 -4.49 7.16 4.91
CA ALA A 24 -4.94 6.64 6.19
C ALA A 24 -3.87 6.72 7.30
N PHE A 25 -2.59 6.52 6.95
CA PHE A 25 -1.48 6.38 7.91
C PHE A 25 -0.45 7.51 7.84
N GLY A 26 -0.55 8.42 6.87
CA GLY A 26 0.36 9.57 6.73
C GLY A 26 1.74 9.25 6.15
N GLU A 27 2.07 7.98 5.93
CA GLU A 27 3.34 7.55 5.32
C GLU A 27 3.14 6.47 4.26
N ALA A 28 4.08 6.37 3.30
CA ALA A 28 4.02 5.36 2.25
C ALA A 28 4.32 3.95 2.82
N PRO A 29 3.62 2.90 2.39
CA PRO A 29 3.77 1.54 2.95
C PRO A 29 5.17 0.95 2.72
N VAL A 30 5.89 1.40 1.69
CA VAL A 30 7.29 0.98 1.45
C VAL A 30 8.24 1.45 2.56
N ARG A 31 7.99 2.61 3.19
CA ARG A 31 8.82 3.11 4.29
C ARG A 31 8.66 2.27 5.54
N LEU A 32 7.42 1.85 5.84
CA LEU A 32 7.14 0.94 6.95
C LEU A 32 7.85 -0.40 6.77
N ARG A 33 7.98 -0.90 5.53
CA ARG A 33 8.63 -2.19 5.24
C ARG A 33 10.16 -2.14 5.22
N GLN A 34 10.75 -0.95 5.21
CA GLN A 34 12.19 -0.74 5.27
C GLN A 34 12.69 -0.46 6.69
N ARG A 35 11.77 -0.25 7.63
CA ARG A 35 12.06 -0.29 9.07
C ARG A 35 12.08 -1.73 9.53
#